data_AF-A0A200QTF7-F1
#
_entry.id   AF-A0A200QTF7-F1
#
_cell.length_a   1.000
_cell.length_b   1.000
_cell.length_c   1.000
_cell.angle_alpha   90.00
_cell.angle_beta   90.00
_cell.angle_gamma   90.00
#
_symmetry.space_group_name_H-M   'P 1'
#
loop_
_entity.id
_entity.type
_entity.pdbx_description
1 polymer ?
#
loop_
_entity_poly.entity_id
_entity_poly.type
_entity_poly.pdbx_seq_one_letter_code
_entity_poly.pdbx_strand_id
1 'polypeptide(L)'
;MEAKIGKFFDSIGAFFSGGDQIPWCDSDIIVGCEREIKEAGDDASKEVKDESIMRLSWALVHSRKPEDVQRGIAMLEAALASASNPLQKREKLYLLAVGYYRSGDYSRSRQLLDLCLEIAPDWRQALTLKKTVEDRIAKDGVIGIGIAATAVGLLAGGVAVVAAAARKK
;
A
#
# COMPACT_ATOMS: atom_id res chain seq x y z
N MET A 1 -1.20 10.02 22.70
CA MET A 1 -1.49 10.54 21.35
C MET A 1 -1.12 9.57 20.22
N GLU A 2 -0.31 8.54 20.43
CA GLU A 2 -0.03 7.53 19.37
C GLU A 2 -0.58 6.13 19.69
N ALA A 3 -0.83 5.86 20.98
CA ALA A 3 -1.20 4.54 21.45
C ALA A 3 -2.54 4.02 20.90
N LYS A 4 -3.51 4.88 20.50
CA LYS A 4 -4.84 4.43 20.06
C LYS A 4 -4.90 4.07 18.58
N ILE A 5 -4.29 4.88 17.72
CA ILE A 5 -4.17 4.58 16.29
C ILE A 5 -3.17 3.43 16.08
N GLY A 6 -2.04 3.43 16.80
CA GLY A 6 -1.15 2.29 16.84
C GLY A 6 -1.86 1.02 17.33
N LYS A 7 -2.67 1.09 18.40
CA LYS A 7 -3.51 -0.04 18.85
C LYS A 7 -4.59 -0.45 17.85
N PHE A 8 -5.13 0.47 17.06
CA PHE A 8 -6.09 0.15 15.99
C PHE A 8 -5.39 -0.61 14.87
N PHE A 9 -4.21 -0.16 14.42
CA PHE A 9 -3.39 -0.92 13.47
C PHE A 9 -2.83 -2.21 14.04
N ASP A 10 -2.58 -2.30 15.35
CA ASP A 10 -2.19 -3.53 16.04
C ASP A 10 -3.38 -4.50 16.15
N SER A 11 -4.58 -3.99 16.46
CA SER A 11 -5.84 -4.76 16.51
C SER A 11 -6.28 -5.24 15.13
N ILE A 12 -6.12 -4.43 14.08
CA ILE A 12 -6.30 -4.87 12.70
C ILE A 12 -5.10 -5.72 12.27
N GLY A 13 -3.90 -5.45 12.80
CA GLY A 13 -2.68 -6.24 12.63
C GLY A 13 -2.86 -7.69 13.07
N ALA A 14 -3.61 -7.92 14.15
CA ALA A 14 -4.05 -9.25 14.58
C ALA A 14 -4.97 -9.93 13.54
N PHE A 15 -5.75 -9.15 12.78
CA PHE A 15 -6.54 -9.61 11.63
C PHE A 15 -5.67 -9.91 10.40
N PHE A 16 -4.58 -9.16 10.20
CA PHE A 16 -3.56 -9.39 9.16
C PHE A 16 -2.56 -10.53 9.47
N SER A 17 -2.61 -11.10 10.67
CA SER A 17 -1.79 -12.25 11.08
C SER A 17 -2.19 -13.55 10.34
N GLY A 18 -3.40 -13.59 9.78
CA GLY A 18 -3.95 -14.72 9.02
C GLY A 18 -3.73 -14.60 7.52
N GLY A 19 -2.48 -14.73 7.05
CA GLY A 19 -2.13 -14.89 5.64
C GLY A 19 -1.85 -13.59 4.87
N ASP A 20 -1.02 -13.69 3.83
CA ASP A 20 -0.53 -12.60 2.94
C ASP A 20 -1.63 -11.86 2.14
N GLN A 21 -2.90 -11.92 2.54
CA GLN A 21 -4.03 -11.38 1.81
C GLN A 21 -4.62 -10.15 2.51
N ILE A 22 -4.80 -9.07 1.75
CA ILE A 22 -5.45 -7.84 2.25
C ILE A 22 -6.94 -8.14 2.49
N PRO A 23 -7.47 -7.99 3.72
CA PRO A 23 -8.84 -8.39 4.06
C PRO A 23 -9.88 -7.55 3.33
N TRP A 24 -11.06 -8.11 3.05
CA TRP A 24 -12.18 -7.33 2.52
C TRP A 24 -13.07 -6.84 3.66
N CYS A 25 -13.61 -5.64 3.51
CA CYS A 25 -14.57 -5.06 4.44
C CYS A 25 -15.97 -5.10 3.84
N ASP A 26 -16.96 -5.45 4.66
CA ASP A 26 -18.37 -5.47 4.29
C ASP A 26 -19.00 -4.07 4.38
N SER A 27 -20.07 -3.85 3.60
CA SER A 27 -20.75 -2.56 3.51
C SER A 27 -21.31 -2.08 4.85
N ASP A 28 -21.66 -2.99 5.76
CA ASP A 28 -22.22 -2.65 7.08
C ASP A 28 -21.23 -1.89 7.96
N ILE A 29 -19.93 -2.19 7.84
CA ILE A 29 -18.87 -1.51 8.60
C ILE A 29 -18.72 -0.06 8.12
N ILE A 30 -18.79 0.16 6.80
CA ILE A 30 -18.72 1.49 6.20
C ILE A 30 -19.89 2.35 6.69
N VAL A 31 -21.11 1.80 6.67
CA VAL A 31 -22.31 2.48 7.17
C VAL A 31 -22.20 2.79 8.67
N GLY A 32 -21.62 1.87 9.45
CA GLY A 32 -21.32 2.08 10.87
C GLY A 32 -20.39 3.28 11.09
N CYS A 33 -19.25 3.31 10.41
CA CYS A 33 -18.30 4.42 10.50
C CYS A 33 -18.89 5.76 10.02
N GLU A 34 -19.70 5.76 8.96
CA GLU A 34 -20.37 6.98 8.50
C GLU A 34 -21.38 7.50 9.52
N ARG A 35 -22.10 6.60 10.21
CA ARG A 35 -23.01 6.98 11.29
C ARG A 35 -22.24 7.58 12.47
N GLU A 36 -21.13 6.97 12.88
CA GLU A 36 -20.28 7.49 13.96
C GLU A 36 -19.78 8.91 13.67
N ILE A 37 -19.36 9.20 12.43
CA ILE A 37 -18.91 10.54 12.04
C ILE A 37 -20.07 11.54 12.08
N LYS A 38 -21.27 11.13 11.65
CA LYS A 38 -22.48 11.97 11.72
C LYS A 38 -22.93 12.24 13.15
N GLU A 39 -22.87 11.23 14.02
CA GLU A 39 -23.26 11.32 15.43
C GLU A 39 -22.26 12.12 16.27
N ALA A 40 -20.96 12.03 15.95
CA ALA A 40 -19.94 12.84 16.60
C ALA A 40 -20.14 14.34 16.38
N GLY A 41 -20.79 14.72 15.27
CA GLY A 41 -21.10 16.11 14.95
C GLY A 41 -19.86 17.00 14.77
N ASP A 42 -20.09 18.30 14.65
CA ASP A 42 -18.99 19.26 14.49
C ASP A 42 -18.31 19.63 15.83
N ASP A 43 -18.94 19.30 16.96
CA ASP A 43 -18.45 19.56 18.32
C ASP A 43 -17.37 18.56 18.78
N ALA A 44 -17.11 17.49 18.02
CA ALA A 44 -16.08 16.51 18.35
C ALA A 44 -14.66 17.11 18.30
N SER A 45 -13.81 16.71 19.26
CA SER A 45 -12.38 17.06 19.24
C SER A 45 -11.75 16.63 17.92
N LYS A 46 -10.79 17.44 17.43
CA LYS A 46 -10.00 17.14 16.22
C LYS A 46 -9.43 15.72 16.25
N GLU A 47 -9.04 15.23 17.42
CA GLU A 47 -8.50 13.88 17.59
C GLU A 47 -9.54 12.79 17.30
N VAL A 48 -10.77 12.97 17.76
CA VAL A 48 -11.88 12.02 17.54
C VAL A 48 -12.29 12.03 16.06
N LYS A 49 -12.29 13.21 15.43
CA LYS A 49 -12.52 13.36 13.99
C LYS A 49 -11.42 12.67 13.18
N ASP A 50 -10.15 12.91 13.50
CA ASP A 50 -9.00 12.30 12.83
C ASP A 50 -9.03 10.76 12.98
N GLU A 51 -9.36 10.23 14.16
CA GLU A 51 -9.51 8.78 14.37
C GLU A 51 -10.68 8.19 13.57
N SER A 52 -11.83 8.86 13.55
CA SER A 52 -13.03 8.39 12.82
C SER A 52 -12.81 8.41 11.30
N ILE A 53 -12.14 9.45 10.79
CA ILE A 53 -11.71 9.55 9.39
C ILE A 53 -10.74 8.40 9.06
N MET A 54 -9.80 8.07 9.94
CA MET A 54 -8.88 6.96 9.70
C MET A 54 -9.62 5.61 9.66
N ARG A 55 -10.61 5.38 10.54
CA ARG A 55 -11.44 4.15 10.52
C ARG A 55 -12.25 4.04 9.24
N LEU A 56 -12.94 5.12 8.85
CA LEU A 56 -13.72 5.13 7.62
C LEU A 56 -12.81 4.95 6.39
N SER A 57 -11.65 5.61 6.37
CA SER A 57 -10.67 5.48 5.28
C SER A 57 -10.23 4.03 5.10
N TRP A 58 -9.94 3.34 6.21
CA TRP A 58 -9.60 1.93 6.19
C TRP A 58 -10.76 1.09 5.62
N ALA A 59 -11.99 1.27 6.11
CA ALA A 59 -13.15 0.50 5.64
C ALA A 59 -13.42 0.72 4.14
N LEU A 60 -13.30 1.97 3.67
CA LEU A 60 -13.50 2.37 2.28
C LEU A 60 -12.46 1.74 1.33
N VAL A 61 -11.17 1.85 1.63
CA VAL A 61 -10.14 1.22 0.77
C VAL A 61 -10.21 -0.30 0.84
N HIS A 62 -10.79 -0.88 1.89
CA HIS A 62 -11.00 -2.32 2.02
C HIS A 62 -12.35 -2.80 1.43
N SER A 63 -13.20 -1.91 0.90
CA SER A 63 -14.47 -2.25 0.24
C SER A 63 -14.27 -3.00 -1.08
N ARG A 64 -15.28 -3.79 -1.48
CA ARG A 64 -15.36 -4.45 -2.80
C ARG A 64 -15.82 -3.50 -3.91
N LYS A 65 -16.42 -2.37 -3.57
CA LYS A 65 -16.92 -1.41 -4.56
C LYS A 65 -15.80 -0.45 -4.95
N PRO A 66 -15.51 -0.27 -6.26
CA PRO A 66 -14.45 0.64 -6.70
C PRO A 66 -14.75 2.10 -6.31
N GLU A 67 -16.02 2.50 -6.27
CA GLU A 67 -16.48 3.82 -5.85
C GLU A 67 -16.07 4.14 -4.40
N ASP A 68 -16.25 3.18 -3.49
CA ASP A 68 -15.85 3.31 -2.09
C ASP A 68 -14.33 3.42 -1.98
N VAL A 69 -13.58 2.63 -2.75
CA VAL A 69 -12.11 2.67 -2.76
C VAL A 69 -11.61 4.04 -3.22
N GLN A 70 -12.18 4.61 -4.29
CA GLN A 70 -11.83 5.94 -4.77
C GLN A 70 -12.15 7.03 -3.73
N ARG A 71 -13.30 6.92 -3.05
CA ARG A 71 -13.64 7.83 -1.95
C ARG A 71 -12.65 7.70 -0.78
N GLY A 72 -12.23 6.49 -0.45
CA GLY A 72 -11.20 6.23 0.55
C GLY A 72 -9.84 6.83 0.20
N ILE A 73 -9.41 6.73 -1.06
CA ILE A 73 -8.18 7.35 -1.57
C ILE A 73 -8.23 8.87 -1.39
N ALA A 74 -9.29 9.52 -1.88
CA ALA A 74 -9.44 10.97 -1.76
C ALA A 74 -9.43 11.45 -0.30
N MET A 75 -10.06 10.69 0.59
CA MET A 75 -10.10 11.01 2.02
C MET A 75 -8.73 10.83 2.69
N LEU A 76 -7.96 9.81 2.30
CA LEU A 76 -6.60 9.57 2.78
C LEU A 76 -5.62 10.65 2.29
N GLU A 77 -5.74 11.11 1.04
CA GLU A 77 -4.92 12.21 0.51
C GLU A 77 -5.16 13.51 1.28
N ALA A 78 -6.42 13.85 1.57
CA ALA A 78 -6.76 15.00 2.40
C ALA A 78 -6.23 14.84 3.84
N ALA A 79 -6.35 13.64 4.42
CA ALA A 79 -5.85 13.35 5.75
C ALA A 79 -4.32 13.36 5.83
N LEU A 80 -3.62 13.04 4.74
CA LEU A 80 -2.16 13.07 4.65
C LEU A 80 -1.62 14.50 4.71
N ALA A 81 -2.29 15.46 4.06
CA ALA A 81 -1.94 16.87 4.12
C ALA A 81 -2.01 17.44 5.56
N SER A 82 -2.87 16.87 6.39
CA SER A 82 -3.05 17.26 7.80
C SER A 82 -2.15 16.49 8.78
N ALA A 83 -1.33 15.55 8.31
CA ALA A 83 -0.49 14.71 9.15
C ALA A 83 0.79 15.44 9.58
N SER A 84 0.93 15.72 10.87
CA SER A 84 2.11 16.39 11.43
C SER A 84 3.20 15.44 11.94
N ASN A 85 2.86 14.18 12.24
CA ASN A 85 3.78 13.20 12.83
C ASN A 85 4.24 12.15 11.80
N PRO A 86 5.55 11.84 11.70
CA PRO A 86 6.07 10.81 10.78
C PRO A 86 5.43 9.42 10.94
N LEU A 87 5.06 8.99 12.16
CA LEU A 87 4.41 7.69 12.36
C LEU A 87 2.99 7.65 11.79
N GLN A 88 2.21 8.71 12.00
CA GLN A 88 0.89 8.85 11.40
C GLN A 88 0.98 8.98 9.87
N LYS A 89 2.01 9.67 9.37
CA LYS A 89 2.26 9.80 7.94
C LYS A 89 2.52 8.43 7.32
N ARG A 90 3.37 7.60 7.96
CA ARG A 90 3.68 6.23 7.54
C ARG A 90 2.42 5.37 7.41
N GLU A 91 1.55 5.38 8.42
CA GLU A 91 0.29 4.61 8.41
C GLU A 91 -0.69 5.05 7.32
N LYS A 92 -0.84 6.36 7.13
CA LYS A 92 -1.66 6.93 6.06
C LYS A 92 -1.13 6.57 4.67
N LEU A 93 0.19 6.64 4.48
CA LEU A 93 0.85 6.23 3.23
C LEU A 93 0.60 4.75 2.91
N TYR A 94 0.69 3.87 3.92
CA TYR A 94 0.40 2.45 3.73
C TYR A 94 -1.05 2.21 3.29
N LEU A 95 -2.04 2.82 3.95
CA LEU A 95 -3.45 2.69 3.54
C LEU A 95 -3.71 3.27 2.15
N LEU A 96 -3.06 4.38 1.81
CA LEU A 96 -3.17 4.98 0.49
C LEU A 96 -2.59 4.05 -0.59
N ALA A 97 -1.45 3.40 -0.31
CA ALA A 97 -0.87 2.39 -1.18
C ALA A 97 -1.80 1.17 -1.38
N VAL A 98 -2.51 0.74 -0.34
CA VAL A 98 -3.52 -0.33 -0.43
C VAL A 98 -4.70 0.11 -1.32
N GLY A 99 -5.18 1.34 -1.17
CA GLY A 99 -6.23 1.90 -2.03
C GLY A 99 -5.82 1.90 -3.50
N TYR A 100 -4.61 2.39 -3.80
CA TYR A 100 -4.09 2.41 -5.17
C TYR A 100 -3.87 0.99 -5.74
N TYR A 101 -3.35 0.06 -4.94
CA TYR A 101 -3.24 -1.36 -5.34
C TYR A 101 -4.60 -1.95 -5.76
N ARG A 102 -5.65 -1.65 -5.00
CA ARG A 102 -7.02 -2.13 -5.30
C ARG A 102 -7.68 -1.43 -6.47
N SER A 103 -7.33 -0.16 -6.72
CA SER A 103 -7.76 0.57 -7.91
C SER A 103 -7.07 0.10 -9.20
N GLY A 104 -5.99 -0.68 -9.09
CA GLY A 104 -5.18 -1.15 -10.23
C GLY A 104 -4.03 -0.22 -10.61
N ASP A 105 -3.85 0.93 -9.94
CA ASP A 105 -2.68 1.80 -10.13
C ASP A 105 -1.48 1.30 -9.29
N TYR A 106 -0.87 0.22 -9.78
CA TYR A 106 0.27 -0.42 -9.12
C TYR A 106 1.50 0.49 -9.08
N SER A 107 1.68 1.37 -10.07
CA SER A 107 2.80 2.31 -10.15
C SER A 107 2.77 3.31 -8.99
N ARG A 108 1.61 3.94 -8.74
CA ARG A 108 1.46 4.84 -7.58
C ARG A 108 1.55 4.10 -6.26
N SER A 109 0.95 2.90 -6.17
CA SER A 109 1.05 2.06 -4.98
C SER A 109 2.51 1.76 -4.60
N ARG A 110 3.35 1.41 -5.59
CA ARG A 110 4.79 1.18 -5.38
C ARG A 110 5.52 2.41 -4.83
N GLN A 111 5.31 3.58 -5.44
CA GLN A 111 5.94 4.83 -5.01
C GLN A 111 5.58 5.19 -3.56
N LEU A 112 4.32 5.00 -3.19
CA LEU A 112 3.85 5.25 -1.82
C LEU A 112 4.46 4.26 -0.81
N LEU A 113 4.67 3.01 -1.22
CA LEU A 113 5.33 2.00 -0.39
C LEU A 113 6.83 2.32 -0.20
N ASP A 114 7.50 2.85 -1.22
CA ASP A 114 8.88 3.32 -1.09
C ASP A 114 8.99 4.43 -0.04
N LEU A 115 8.12 5.46 -0.12
CA LEU A 115 8.06 6.54 0.87
C LEU A 115 7.72 6.01 2.27
N CYS A 116 6.88 4.98 2.37
CA CYS A 116 6.55 4.35 3.63
C CYS A 116 7.75 3.62 4.25
N LEU A 117 8.55 2.93 3.42
CA LEU A 117 9.74 2.18 3.83
C LEU A 117 10.94 3.09 4.13
N GLU A 118 11.00 4.29 3.54
CA GLU A 118 11.98 5.32 3.96
C GLU A 118 11.78 5.73 5.43
N ILE A 119 10.53 5.74 5.92
CA ILE A 119 10.22 6.07 7.31
C ILE A 119 10.42 4.86 8.22
N ALA A 120 10.05 3.66 7.77
CA ALA A 120 10.20 2.42 8.54
C ALA A 120 10.66 1.26 7.65
N PRO A 121 11.99 1.04 7.53
CA PRO A 121 12.55 0.06 6.60
C PRO A 121 12.20 -1.38 6.98
N ASP A 122 12.00 -1.67 8.27
CA ASP A 122 11.73 -3.01 8.78
C ASP A 122 10.24 -3.38 8.81
N TRP A 123 9.36 -2.57 8.20
CA TRP A 123 7.93 -2.83 8.21
C TRP A 123 7.54 -3.95 7.26
N ARG A 124 7.47 -5.18 7.80
CA ARG A 124 7.15 -6.41 7.04
C ARG A 124 5.90 -6.31 6.17
N GLN A 125 4.81 -5.70 6.64
CA GLN A 125 3.57 -5.58 5.87
C GLN A 125 3.75 -4.72 4.61
N ALA A 126 4.49 -3.61 4.72
CA ALA A 126 4.80 -2.75 3.58
C ALA A 126 5.75 -3.46 2.59
N LEU A 127 6.73 -4.23 3.09
CA LEU A 127 7.62 -5.04 2.25
C LEU A 127 6.87 -6.13 1.47
N THR A 128 5.99 -6.89 2.13
CA THR A 128 5.17 -7.93 1.47
C THR A 128 4.25 -7.32 0.41
N LEU A 129 3.59 -6.20 0.74
CA LEU A 129 2.73 -5.51 -0.22
C LEU A 129 3.52 -4.99 -1.42
N LYS A 130 4.70 -4.38 -1.18
CA LYS A 130 5.58 -3.90 -2.25
C LYS A 130 6.00 -5.02 -3.19
N LYS A 131 6.41 -6.17 -2.66
CA LYS A 131 6.74 -7.34 -3.48
C LYS A 131 5.56 -7.81 -4.33
N THR A 132 4.36 -7.85 -3.74
CA THR A 132 3.13 -8.24 -4.45
C THR A 132 2.79 -7.26 -5.58
N VAL A 133 2.96 -5.96 -5.33
CA VAL A 133 2.76 -4.89 -6.32
C VAL A 133 3.79 -5.01 -7.45
N GLU A 134 5.07 -5.22 -7.13
CA GLU A 134 6.15 -5.41 -8.11
C GLU A 134 5.95 -6.65 -8.96
N ASP A 135 5.55 -7.78 -8.36
CA ASP A 135 5.20 -9.01 -9.08
C ASP A 135 4.03 -8.78 -10.03
N ARG A 136 3.07 -7.93 -9.65
CA ARG A 136 1.92 -7.59 -10.49
C ARG A 136 2.31 -6.68 -11.66
N ILE A 137 3.13 -5.65 -11.40
CA ILE A 137 3.72 -4.80 -12.44
C ILE A 137 4.54 -5.65 -13.41
N ALA A 138 5.34 -6.58 -12.90
CA ALA A 138 6.14 -7.48 -13.74
C ALA A 138 5.24 -8.37 -14.60
N LYS A 139 4.18 -8.97 -14.06
CA LYS A 139 3.23 -9.79 -14.83
C LYS A 139 2.49 -8.99 -15.90
N ASP A 140 1.99 -7.80 -15.54
CA ASP A 140 1.26 -6.93 -16.46
C ASP A 140 2.22 -6.30 -17.51
N GLY A 141 3.48 -6.06 -17.14
CA GLY A 141 4.56 -5.59 -18.02
C GLY A 141 5.20 -6.67 -18.90
N VAL A 142 5.17 -7.94 -18.50
CA VAL A 142 5.64 -9.11 -19.28
C VAL A 142 4.76 -9.36 -20.51
N ILE A 143 3.53 -8.82 -20.56
CA ILE A 143 2.71 -8.82 -21.77
C ILE A 143 3.32 -7.90 -22.87
N GLY A 144 4.21 -6.96 -22.50
CA GLY A 144 4.78 -5.96 -23.43
C GLY A 144 6.29 -6.00 -23.63
N ILE A 145 7.06 -6.73 -22.81
CA ILE A 145 8.51 -6.84 -22.96
C ILE A 145 8.87 -8.32 -23.01
N GLY A 146 9.11 -8.82 -24.22
CA GLY A 146 9.80 -10.08 -24.42
C GLY A 146 11.13 -10.02 -23.70
N ILE A 147 11.21 -10.65 -22.52
CA ILE A 147 12.48 -10.84 -21.84
C ILE A 147 13.27 -11.80 -22.73
N ALA A 148 14.14 -11.21 -23.56
CA ALA A 148 15.27 -11.91 -24.13
C ALA A 148 16.13 -12.37 -22.96
N ALA A 149 15.89 -13.59 -22.47
CA ALA A 149 16.81 -14.27 -21.59
C ALA A 149 18.08 -14.56 -22.39
N THR A 150 18.99 -13.59 -22.44
CA THR A 150 20.36 -13.80 -22.88
C THR A 150 20.96 -14.89 -22.00
N ALA A 151 21.31 -15.99 -22.66
CA ALA A 151 21.76 -17.24 -22.10
C ALA A 151 22.90 -17.04 -21.07
N VAL A 152 22.70 -17.58 -19.86
CA VAL A 152 23.81 -17.97 -18.98
C VAL A 152 23.89 -19.50 -19.02
N GLY A 153 24.38 -20.01 -20.15
CA GLY A 153 24.90 -21.36 -20.22
C GLY A 153 26.37 -21.33 -19.84
N LEU A 154 26.70 -21.38 -18.55
CA LEU A 154 28.07 -21.60 -18.09
C LEU A 154 28.04 -22.13 -16.65
N LEU A 155 27.86 -23.44 -16.48
CA LEU A 155 28.53 -24.25 -15.44
C LEU A 155 28.54 -25.72 -15.85
N ALA A 156 29.18 -26.03 -16.97
CA ALA A 156 29.81 -27.32 -17.19
C ALA A 156 31.19 -27.04 -17.79
N GLY A 157 32.23 -27.57 -17.14
CA GLY A 157 33.63 -27.16 -17.25
C GLY A 157 34.21 -26.89 -18.65
N GLY A 158 35.11 -25.91 -18.71
CA GLY A 158 36.18 -25.84 -19.71
C GLY A 158 36.13 -24.65 -20.66
N VAL A 159 37.04 -23.69 -20.43
CA VAL A 159 37.78 -22.86 -21.41
C VAL A 159 36.96 -22.17 -22.53
N ALA A 160 36.86 -20.82 -22.49
CA ALA A 160 37.35 -19.94 -23.56
C ALA A 160 36.99 -18.44 -23.35
N VAL A 161 38.04 -17.64 -23.10
CA VAL A 161 38.38 -16.34 -23.71
C VAL A 161 37.30 -15.25 -23.84
N VAL A 162 37.54 -14.18 -23.07
CA VAL A 162 37.06 -12.80 -23.25
C VAL A 162 37.30 -12.29 -24.68
N ALA A 163 36.26 -11.77 -25.33
CA ALA A 163 36.43 -10.89 -26.50
C ALA A 163 35.56 -9.64 -26.36
N ALA A 164 36.14 -8.63 -25.72
CA ALA A 164 35.75 -7.24 -25.93
C ALA A 164 36.39 -6.74 -27.24
N ALA A 165 35.59 -6.26 -28.19
CA ALA A 165 36.02 -5.38 -29.28
C ALA A 165 34.75 -4.66 -29.82
N ALA A 166 34.47 -3.41 -29.46
CA ALA A 166 35.07 -2.17 -29.95
C ALA A 166 34.75 -1.82 -31.43
N ARG A 167 33.92 -0.77 -31.56
CA ARG A 167 33.98 0.37 -32.52
C ARG A 167 33.81 0.14 -34.03
N LYS A 168 32.76 0.81 -34.54
CA LYS A 168 32.73 1.85 -35.60
C LYS A 168 33.09 1.44 -37.04
N LYS A 169 32.12 1.62 -37.94
CA LYS A 169 32.36 2.18 -39.29
C LYS A 169 31.22 3.12 -39.64
#